data_AF-A0A9W8QSK9-F1
#
_entry.id   AF-A0A9W8QSK9-F1
#
_cell.length_a   1.000
_cell.length_b   1.000
_cell.length_c   1.000
_cell.angle_alpha   90.00
_cell.angle_beta   90.00
_cell.angle_gamma   90.00
#
_symmetry.space_group_name_H-M   'P 1'
#
loop_
_entity.id
_entity.type
_entity.pdbx_description
1 polymer ?
#
loop_
_entity_poly.entity_id
_entity_poly.type
_entity_poly.pdbx_seq_one_letter_code
_entity_poly.pdbx_strand_id
1 'polypeptide(L)'
;MRSMGWNVIDVFDGDNSVESIVNALNLGKATKHMPTFINIRSTIGYGTATAGTAKSHHGTYSEADAALYAETSDQASHRVSKECKAYFNERADQGNRGQDLWLEMLDRYCQDFPREGTLLRARIAGEVNYSDVLSRIQFPQEPTAARSLNGIIFQQLMDHIPNIIAGGADLWTSNQMGDHSHRIFDGSRREGRVIRYGIREHAMAAISNGLAAYSPNAIIPVTATFFMFYLYAAPGVRMGALSSLKVIHVATHDSIGEGQNGPTHQPVELDSLYRAMPNLLYIRPADGEEIIEIRLKSQYQIQAARKYPKEVTLSWTTPSQS
;
A
#
# COMPACT_ATOMS: atom_id res chain seq x y z
N MET A 1 -5.26 -21.58 -2.76
CA MET A 1 -6.38 -20.62 -2.75
C MET A 1 -7.56 -21.11 -1.92
N ARG A 2 -8.23 -22.21 -2.28
CA ARG A 2 -9.37 -22.74 -1.50
C ARG A 2 -9.04 -22.96 -0.01
N SER A 3 -7.87 -23.52 0.32
CA SER A 3 -7.41 -23.67 1.71
C SER A 3 -7.22 -22.36 2.49
N MET A 4 -7.08 -21.24 1.79
CA MET A 4 -7.00 -19.89 2.39
C MET A 4 -8.38 -19.21 2.46
N GLY A 5 -9.47 -19.93 2.17
CA GLY A 5 -10.84 -19.42 2.22
C GLY A 5 -11.27 -18.61 0.99
N TRP A 6 -10.56 -18.73 -0.14
CA TRP A 6 -10.92 -18.03 -1.37
C TRP A 6 -11.95 -18.83 -2.19
N ASN A 7 -12.89 -18.13 -2.82
CA ASN A 7 -13.63 -18.68 -3.94
C ASN A 7 -12.69 -18.88 -5.13
N VAL A 8 -12.79 -20.01 -5.84
CA VAL A 8 -11.93 -20.33 -6.99
C VAL A 8 -12.79 -20.71 -8.17
N ILE A 9 -12.67 -19.93 -9.24
CA ILE A 9 -13.41 -20.10 -10.49
C ILE A 9 -12.39 -20.43 -11.57
N ASP A 10 -12.58 -21.52 -12.31
CA ASP A 10 -11.71 -21.93 -13.40
C ASP A 10 -12.34 -21.54 -14.75
N VAL A 11 -11.55 -20.92 -15.63
CA VAL A 11 -11.90 -20.66 -17.04
C VAL A 11 -10.93 -21.47 -17.90
N PHE A 12 -11.44 -22.46 -18.63
CA PHE A 12 -10.59 -23.44 -19.33
C PHE A 12 -10.26 -23.06 -20.78
N ASP A 13 -11.02 -22.13 -21.34
CA ASP A 13 -11.02 -21.69 -22.73
C ASP A 13 -10.55 -20.23 -22.88
N GLY A 14 -9.63 -19.80 -22.01
CA GLY A 14 -9.19 -18.41 -21.89
C GLY A 14 -8.52 -17.84 -23.14
N ASP A 15 -8.07 -18.69 -24.05
CA ASP A 15 -7.52 -18.27 -25.35
C ASP A 15 -8.59 -17.69 -26.29
N ASN A 16 -9.85 -18.12 -26.15
CA ASN A 16 -10.87 -17.92 -27.19
C ASN A 16 -12.20 -17.35 -26.68
N SER A 17 -12.45 -17.34 -25.36
CA SER A 17 -13.77 -17.00 -24.83
C SER A 17 -13.75 -15.80 -23.90
N VAL A 18 -14.04 -14.62 -24.45
CA VAL A 18 -14.33 -13.41 -23.67
C VAL A 18 -15.58 -13.63 -22.80
N GLU A 19 -16.57 -14.35 -23.30
CA GLU A 19 -17.81 -14.65 -22.58
C GLU A 19 -17.54 -15.46 -21.30
N SER A 20 -16.74 -16.52 -21.37
CA SER A 20 -16.37 -17.34 -20.21
C SER A 20 -15.65 -16.51 -19.14
N ILE A 21 -14.77 -15.59 -19.55
CA ILE A 21 -14.06 -14.67 -18.64
C ILE A 21 -15.05 -13.68 -18.00
N VAL A 22 -15.96 -13.09 -18.77
CA VAL A 22 -16.98 -12.15 -18.26
C VAL A 22 -17.92 -12.85 -17.27
N ASN A 23 -18.35 -14.08 -17.58
CA ASN A 23 -19.16 -14.88 -16.68
C ASN A 23 -18.43 -15.18 -15.36
N ALA A 24 -17.15 -15.55 -15.42
CA ALA A 24 -16.34 -15.74 -14.22
C ALA A 24 -16.18 -14.45 -13.40
N LEU A 25 -16.00 -13.29 -14.04
CA LEU A 25 -15.96 -11.99 -13.36
C LEU A 25 -17.28 -11.66 -12.66
N ASN A 26 -18.42 -11.94 -13.31
CA ASN A 26 -19.75 -11.71 -12.73
C ASN A 26 -20.00 -12.64 -11.53
N LEU A 27 -19.64 -13.91 -11.63
CA LEU A 27 -19.67 -14.86 -10.50
C LEU A 27 -18.76 -14.40 -9.35
N GLY A 28 -17.57 -13.88 -9.68
CA GLY A 28 -16.66 -13.28 -8.69
C GLY A 28 -17.28 -12.09 -7.95
N LYS A 29 -17.95 -11.17 -8.66
CA LYS A 29 -18.67 -10.04 -8.05
C LYS A 29 -19.85 -10.47 -7.18
N ALA A 30 -20.51 -11.57 -7.53
CA ALA A 30 -21.61 -12.13 -6.75
C ALA A 30 -21.14 -12.80 -5.44
N THR A 31 -19.86 -13.19 -5.36
CA THR A 31 -19.26 -13.81 -4.16
C THR A 31 -19.33 -12.85 -2.98
N LYS A 32 -19.81 -13.35 -1.83
CA LYS A 32 -19.91 -12.58 -0.57
C LYS A 32 -18.97 -13.13 0.48
N HIS A 33 -18.51 -12.26 1.38
CA HIS A 33 -17.72 -12.60 2.57
C HIS A 33 -16.36 -13.28 2.34
N MET A 34 -15.89 -13.42 1.09
CA MET A 34 -14.57 -13.95 0.76
C MET A 34 -14.03 -13.38 -0.56
N PRO A 35 -12.70 -13.37 -0.75
CA PRO A 35 -12.08 -13.00 -2.02
C PRO A 35 -12.26 -14.10 -3.08
N THR A 36 -12.16 -13.72 -4.36
CA THR A 36 -12.25 -14.63 -5.51
C THR A 36 -10.92 -14.69 -6.27
N PHE A 37 -10.49 -15.90 -6.61
CA PHE A 37 -9.38 -16.17 -7.52
C PHE A 37 -9.94 -16.79 -8.81
N ILE A 38 -9.78 -16.10 -9.93
CA ILE A 38 -10.20 -16.61 -11.25
C ILE A 38 -8.96 -17.18 -11.95
N ASN A 39 -8.94 -18.50 -12.15
CA ASN A 39 -7.88 -19.23 -12.81
C ASN A 39 -8.18 -19.32 -14.31
N ILE A 40 -7.68 -18.36 -15.09
CA ILE A 40 -7.83 -18.34 -16.55
C ILE A 40 -6.72 -19.17 -17.17
N ARG A 41 -7.09 -20.27 -17.82
CA ARG A 41 -6.16 -21.11 -18.57
C ARG A 41 -5.99 -20.53 -19.96
N SER A 42 -4.77 -20.13 -20.26
CA SER A 42 -4.37 -19.57 -21.55
C SER A 42 -3.05 -20.18 -22.01
N THR A 43 -2.80 -20.10 -23.30
CA THR A 43 -1.55 -20.46 -23.96
C THR A 43 -0.67 -19.21 -24.11
N ILE A 44 0.52 -19.21 -23.51
CA ILE A 44 1.46 -18.08 -23.69
C ILE A 44 1.88 -17.95 -25.16
N GLY A 45 1.82 -16.72 -25.71
CA GLY A 45 2.07 -16.47 -27.13
C GLY A 45 1.08 -17.21 -28.04
N TYR A 46 -0.18 -17.34 -27.63
CA TYR A 46 -1.23 -18.03 -28.39
C TYR A 46 -1.23 -17.62 -29.87
N GLY A 47 -1.35 -18.63 -30.74
CA GLY A 47 -1.39 -18.47 -32.19
C GLY A 47 -0.11 -17.93 -32.83
N THR A 48 1.04 -18.16 -32.20
CA THR A 48 2.38 -17.93 -32.78
C THR A 48 3.15 -19.25 -32.88
N ALA A 49 4.24 -19.28 -33.64
CA ALA A 49 5.09 -20.47 -33.79
C ALA A 49 5.71 -20.97 -32.47
N THR A 50 5.83 -20.10 -31.47
CA THR A 50 6.40 -20.44 -30.15
C THR A 50 5.33 -20.63 -29.07
N ALA A 51 4.04 -20.65 -29.44
CA ALA A 51 2.92 -20.80 -28.51
C ALA A 51 3.14 -21.96 -27.51
N GLY A 52 2.83 -21.71 -26.24
CA GLY A 52 2.95 -22.70 -25.16
C GLY A 52 4.39 -22.96 -24.70
N THR A 53 5.38 -22.21 -25.19
CA THR A 53 6.78 -22.39 -24.81
C THR A 53 7.34 -21.18 -24.06
N ALA A 54 8.39 -21.39 -23.27
CA ALA A 54 9.10 -20.32 -22.58
C ALA A 54 9.69 -19.26 -23.54
N LYS A 55 9.90 -19.59 -24.82
CA LYS A 55 10.38 -18.64 -25.83
C LYS A 55 9.43 -17.46 -26.02
N SER A 56 8.12 -17.67 -25.86
CA SER A 56 7.10 -16.60 -25.95
C SER A 56 7.13 -15.63 -24.75
N HIS A 57 7.90 -15.91 -23.69
CA HIS A 57 7.94 -15.04 -22.50
C HIS A 57 8.78 -13.78 -22.71
N HIS A 58 9.92 -13.90 -23.39
CA HIS A 58 10.90 -12.82 -23.55
C HIS A 58 11.44 -12.69 -25.00
N GLY A 59 10.94 -13.52 -25.92
CA GLY A 59 11.35 -13.50 -27.33
C GLY A 59 10.62 -12.44 -28.14
N THR A 60 11.19 -12.09 -29.30
CA THR A 60 10.49 -11.33 -30.33
C THR A 60 9.71 -12.28 -31.24
N TYR A 61 8.52 -11.87 -31.67
CA TYR A 61 7.74 -12.61 -32.67
C TYR A 61 8.27 -12.32 -34.07
N SER A 62 8.20 -13.30 -34.95
CA SER A 62 8.68 -13.15 -36.33
C SER A 62 7.71 -12.32 -37.17
N GLU A 63 8.16 -11.81 -38.32
CA GLU A 63 7.25 -11.17 -39.30
C GLU A 63 6.17 -12.15 -39.78
N ALA A 64 6.48 -13.45 -39.85
CA ALA A 64 5.51 -14.49 -40.19
C ALA A 64 4.43 -14.62 -39.11
N ASP A 65 4.80 -14.59 -37.82
CA ASP A 65 3.83 -14.58 -36.72
C ASP A 65 2.95 -13.33 -36.76
N ALA A 66 3.54 -12.16 -37.02
CA ALA A 66 2.81 -10.91 -37.12
C ALA A 66 1.84 -10.89 -38.32
N ALA A 67 2.26 -11.47 -39.45
CA ALA A 67 1.45 -11.54 -40.67
C ALA A 67 0.17 -12.38 -40.52
N LEU A 68 0.11 -13.33 -39.57
CA LEU A 68 -1.10 -14.09 -39.26
C LEU A 68 -2.28 -13.21 -38.82
N TYR A 69 -2.00 -12.01 -38.30
CA TYR A 69 -2.99 -11.10 -37.72
C TYR A 69 -3.13 -9.78 -38.50
N ALA A 70 -2.40 -9.62 -39.60
CA ALA A 70 -2.51 -8.43 -40.43
C ALA A 70 -3.75 -8.52 -41.34
N GLU A 71 -4.71 -7.60 -41.18
CA GLU A 71 -5.93 -7.56 -42.00
C GLU A 71 -5.68 -7.15 -43.47
N THR A 72 -4.54 -6.55 -43.77
CA THR A 72 -4.19 -6.05 -45.11
C THR A 72 -2.70 -6.27 -45.42
N SER A 73 -2.35 -6.32 -46.71
CA SER A 73 -0.95 -6.27 -47.17
C SER A 73 -0.23 -4.96 -46.84
N ASP A 74 -0.94 -3.99 -46.29
CA ASP A 74 -0.40 -2.73 -45.81
C ASP A 74 0.38 -2.98 -44.50
N GLN A 75 1.70 -2.83 -44.57
CA GLN A 75 2.65 -3.15 -43.50
C GLN A 75 2.68 -2.09 -42.37
N ALA A 76 1.66 -1.24 -42.29
CA ALA A 76 1.59 -0.23 -41.25
C ALA A 76 1.38 -0.89 -39.88
N SER A 77 2.48 -1.07 -39.14
CA SER A 77 2.44 -1.44 -37.73
C SER A 77 1.67 -0.39 -36.91
N HIS A 78 1.10 -0.80 -35.78
CA HIS A 78 0.43 0.09 -34.81
C HIS A 78 -0.87 0.79 -35.29
N ARG A 79 -1.66 0.14 -36.15
CA ARG A 79 -2.98 0.64 -36.55
C ARG A 79 -4.06 0.29 -35.52
N VAL A 80 -4.86 1.29 -35.15
CA VAL A 80 -6.09 1.11 -34.35
C VAL A 80 -7.30 1.38 -35.23
N SER A 81 -8.24 0.43 -35.31
CA SER A 81 -9.45 0.59 -36.12
C SER A 81 -10.37 1.68 -35.58
N LYS A 82 -11.20 2.25 -36.46
CA LYS A 82 -12.17 3.29 -36.06
C LYS A 82 -13.18 2.73 -35.05
N GLU A 83 -13.56 1.48 -35.24
CA GLU A 83 -14.48 0.71 -34.41
C GLU A 83 -13.90 0.49 -33.01
N CYS A 84 -12.64 0.05 -32.92
CA CYS A 84 -11.94 -0.10 -31.64
C CYS A 84 -11.84 1.24 -30.90
N LYS A 85 -11.44 2.30 -31.60
CA LYS A 85 -11.35 3.65 -31.00
C LYS A 85 -12.72 4.14 -30.52
N ALA A 86 -13.77 3.97 -31.32
CA ALA A 86 -15.13 4.35 -30.95
C ALA A 86 -15.61 3.58 -29.70
N TYR A 87 -15.35 2.27 -29.64
CA TYR A 87 -15.71 1.44 -28.48
C TYR A 87 -15.07 1.91 -27.18
N PHE A 88 -13.76 2.21 -27.19
CA PHE A 88 -13.06 2.70 -26.00
C PHE A 88 -13.42 4.15 -25.64
N ASN A 89 -13.70 5.02 -26.62
CA ASN A 89 -14.19 6.37 -26.37
C ASN A 89 -15.53 6.35 -25.63
N GLU A 90 -16.47 5.50 -26.05
CA GLU A 90 -17.76 5.35 -25.35
C GLU A 90 -17.56 4.95 -23.88
N ARG A 91 -16.55 4.13 -23.56
CA ARG A 91 -16.29 3.67 -22.19
C ARG A 91 -15.64 4.76 -21.35
N ALA A 92 -14.80 5.60 -21.97
CA ALA A 92 -14.30 6.82 -21.32
C ALA A 92 -15.45 7.77 -20.97
N ASP A 93 -16.41 7.97 -21.87
CA ASP A 93 -17.60 8.79 -21.61
C ASP A 93 -18.45 8.22 -20.46
N GLN A 94 -18.61 6.90 -20.40
CA GLN A 94 -19.28 6.23 -19.27
C GLN A 94 -18.54 6.44 -17.95
N GLY A 95 -17.20 6.37 -17.97
CA GLY A 95 -16.36 6.67 -16.82
C GLY A 95 -16.53 8.11 -16.32
N ASN A 96 -16.53 9.09 -17.23
CA ASN A 96 -16.75 10.50 -16.92
C ASN A 96 -18.12 10.73 -16.27
N ARG A 97 -19.19 10.17 -16.86
CA ARG A 97 -20.54 10.25 -16.27
C ARG A 97 -20.60 9.62 -14.89
N GLY A 98 -19.93 8.48 -14.69
CA GLY A 98 -19.84 7.83 -13.38
C GLY A 98 -19.13 8.69 -12.33
N GLN A 99 -18.08 9.41 -12.73
CA GLN A 99 -17.39 10.37 -11.87
C GLN A 99 -18.27 11.59 -11.55
N ASP A 100 -18.97 12.16 -12.53
CA ASP A 100 -19.88 13.29 -12.31
C ASP A 100 -20.99 12.94 -11.30
N LEU A 101 -21.62 11.77 -11.47
CA LEU A 101 -22.63 11.27 -10.53
C LEU A 101 -22.06 11.04 -9.12
N TRP A 102 -20.82 10.56 -9.03
CA TRP A 102 -20.15 10.38 -7.73
C TRP A 102 -19.84 11.73 -7.06
N LEU A 103 -19.43 12.75 -7.83
CA LEU A 103 -19.20 14.10 -7.31
C LEU A 103 -20.49 14.74 -6.81
N GLU A 104 -21.58 14.63 -7.57
CA GLU A 104 -22.90 15.10 -7.13
C GLU A 104 -23.37 14.40 -5.85
N MET A 105 -23.16 13.07 -5.77
CA MET A 105 -23.45 12.29 -4.57
C MET A 105 -22.60 12.75 -3.38
N LEU A 106 -21.31 13.02 -3.58
CA LEU A 106 -20.40 13.50 -2.55
C LEU A 106 -20.79 14.90 -2.06
N ASP A 107 -21.22 15.79 -2.96
CA ASP A 107 -21.70 17.12 -2.61
C ASP A 107 -22.96 17.04 -1.75
N ARG A 108 -23.93 16.19 -2.14
CA ARG A 108 -25.13 15.92 -1.33
C ARG A 108 -24.79 15.32 0.03
N TYR A 109 -23.90 14.33 0.07
CA TYR A 109 -23.42 13.75 1.32
C TYR A 109 -22.81 14.81 2.25
N CYS A 110 -22.06 15.76 1.71
CA CYS A 110 -21.47 16.84 2.50
C CYS A 110 -22.51 17.86 3.01
N GLN A 111 -23.64 18.02 2.33
CA GLN A 111 -24.76 18.85 2.80
C GLN A 111 -25.54 18.13 3.91
N ASP A 112 -25.82 16.84 3.73
CA ASP A 112 -26.57 16.02 4.67
C ASP A 112 -25.77 15.69 5.95
N PHE A 113 -24.44 15.56 5.81
CA PHE A 113 -23.50 15.24 6.89
C PHE A 113 -22.32 16.22 6.92
N PRO A 114 -22.51 17.48 7.36
CA PRO A 114 -21.50 18.53 7.23
C PRO A 114 -20.17 18.23 7.93
N ARG A 115 -20.22 17.59 9.10
CA ARG A 115 -19.04 17.25 9.88
C ARG A 115 -18.22 16.15 9.19
N GLU A 116 -18.87 15.05 8.82
CA GLU A 116 -18.27 13.90 8.15
C GLU A 116 -17.80 14.27 6.74
N GLY A 117 -18.57 15.09 6.02
CA GLY A 117 -18.21 15.63 4.71
C GLY A 117 -16.95 16.49 4.76
N THR A 118 -16.85 17.40 5.74
CA THR A 118 -15.64 18.19 5.97
C THR A 118 -14.44 17.29 6.27
N LEU A 119 -14.61 16.29 7.14
CA LEU A 119 -13.57 15.33 7.48
C LEU A 119 -13.12 14.51 6.26
N LEU A 120 -14.07 13.99 5.47
CA LEU A 120 -13.80 13.21 4.27
C LEU A 120 -13.03 14.02 3.23
N ARG A 121 -13.45 15.27 2.98
CA ARG A 121 -12.74 16.16 2.05
C ARG A 121 -11.33 16.47 2.54
N ALA A 122 -11.15 16.83 3.81
CA ALA A 122 -9.84 17.06 4.41
C ALA A 122 -8.93 15.81 4.27
N ARG A 123 -9.48 14.61 4.50
CA ARG A 123 -8.75 13.35 4.30
C ARG A 123 -8.30 13.17 2.85
N ILE A 124 -9.21 13.24 1.89
CA ILE A 124 -8.91 13.12 0.45
C ILE A 124 -7.89 14.17 0.01
N ALA A 125 -8.02 15.37 0.56
CA ALA A 125 -7.14 16.51 0.33
C ALA A 125 -5.72 16.34 0.93
N GLY A 126 -5.52 15.39 1.85
CA GLY A 126 -4.25 15.17 2.56
C GLY A 126 -4.00 16.18 3.67
N GLU A 127 -5.04 16.83 4.17
CA GLU A 127 -4.96 17.84 5.23
C GLU A 127 -4.86 17.14 6.58
N VAL A 128 -3.65 17.09 7.13
CA VAL A 128 -3.34 16.55 8.46
C VAL A 128 -2.73 17.63 9.34
N ASN A 129 -3.06 17.65 10.63
CA ASN A 129 -2.53 18.63 11.59
C ASN A 129 -1.80 17.92 12.73
N TYR A 130 -0.64 17.33 12.42
CA TYR A 130 0.24 16.74 13.41
C TYR A 130 0.78 17.83 14.35
N SER A 131 1.09 19.03 13.85
CA SER A 131 1.59 20.14 14.67
C SER A 131 0.73 20.43 15.90
N ASP A 132 -0.58 20.54 15.74
CA ASP A 132 -1.50 20.78 16.86
C ASP A 132 -1.52 19.61 17.84
N VAL A 133 -1.55 18.38 17.33
CA VAL A 133 -1.54 17.16 18.17
C VAL A 133 -0.24 17.03 18.95
N LEU A 134 0.90 17.21 18.29
CA LEU A 134 2.23 17.04 18.87
C LEU A 134 2.55 18.13 19.91
N SER A 135 2.09 19.37 19.70
CA SER A 135 2.30 20.48 20.65
C SER A 135 1.67 20.27 22.03
N ARG A 136 0.72 19.32 22.13
CA ARG A 136 -0.01 19.01 23.37
C ARG A 136 0.60 17.83 24.13
N ILE A 137 1.61 17.17 23.56
CA ILE A 137 2.23 15.99 24.17
C ILE A 137 3.15 16.44 25.29
N GLN A 138 2.93 15.88 26.48
CA GLN A 138 3.84 16.03 27.61
C GLN A 138 4.72 14.80 27.72
N PHE A 139 6.03 15.02 27.68
CA PHE A 139 6.98 13.93 27.85
C PHE A 139 7.21 13.58 29.32
N PRO A 140 7.46 12.30 29.63
CA PRO A 140 7.96 11.91 30.94
C PRO A 140 9.26 12.66 31.26
N GLN A 141 9.42 13.06 32.52
CA GLN A 141 10.66 13.69 33.01
C GLN A 141 11.77 12.65 33.26
N GLU A 142 11.40 11.38 33.41
CA GLU A 142 12.31 10.25 33.62
C GLU A 142 12.92 9.78 32.28
N PRO A 143 14.18 9.29 32.27
CA PRO A 143 14.77 8.65 31.09
C PRO A 143 13.87 7.55 30.54
N THR A 144 13.42 7.73 29.29
CA THR A 144 12.43 6.86 28.67
C THR A 144 12.97 6.36 27.33
N ALA A 145 12.98 5.04 27.14
CA ALA A 145 13.38 4.46 25.86
C ALA A 145 12.53 5.02 24.72
N ALA A 146 13.14 5.39 23.61
CA ALA A 146 12.44 6.20 22.63
C ALA A 146 11.41 5.42 21.78
N ARG A 147 11.43 4.07 21.80
CA ARG A 147 10.25 3.25 21.40
C ARG A 147 9.00 3.51 22.27
N SER A 148 9.16 3.76 23.57
CA SER A 148 8.05 4.06 24.49
C SER A 148 7.51 5.47 24.22
N LEU A 149 8.41 6.42 23.98
CA LEU A 149 8.05 7.79 23.57
C LEU A 149 7.29 7.78 22.24
N ASN A 150 7.75 6.98 21.27
CA ASN A 150 7.02 6.78 20.01
C ASN A 150 5.62 6.20 20.25
N GLY A 151 5.46 5.26 21.18
CA GLY A 151 4.15 4.74 21.57
C GLY A 151 3.19 5.82 22.07
N ILE A 152 3.66 6.70 22.97
CA ILE A 152 2.88 7.82 23.50
C ILE A 152 2.46 8.77 22.37
N ILE A 153 3.41 9.14 21.51
CA ILE A 153 3.15 10.02 20.36
C ILE A 153 2.17 9.35 19.39
N PHE A 154 2.39 8.08 19.08
CA PHE A 154 1.60 7.33 18.12
C PHE A 154 0.15 7.15 18.58
N GLN A 155 -0.08 6.94 19.89
CA GLN A 155 -1.42 6.93 20.47
C GLN A 155 -2.17 8.23 20.18
N GLN A 156 -1.53 9.38 20.44
CA GLN A 156 -2.13 10.69 20.18
C GLN A 156 -2.42 10.91 18.69
N LEU A 157 -1.51 10.50 17.81
CA LEU A 157 -1.71 10.55 16.37
C LEU A 157 -2.86 9.65 15.92
N MET A 158 -2.96 8.43 16.44
CA MET A 158 -4.08 7.53 16.14
C MET A 158 -5.40 8.14 16.58
N ASP A 159 -5.46 8.80 17.73
CA ASP A 159 -6.71 9.38 18.24
C ASP A 159 -7.20 10.59 17.44
N HIS A 160 -6.28 11.40 16.88
CA HIS A 160 -6.61 12.68 16.25
C HIS A 160 -6.46 12.70 14.73
N ILE A 161 -5.68 11.79 14.15
CA ILE A 161 -5.41 11.73 12.70
C ILE A 161 -6.15 10.53 12.08
N PRO A 162 -7.33 10.73 11.49
CA PRO A 162 -8.15 9.64 10.94
C PRO A 162 -7.54 8.99 9.69
N ASN A 163 -6.59 9.65 9.02
CA ASN A 163 -5.90 9.13 7.85
C ASN A 163 -5.01 7.91 8.16
N ILE A 164 -4.53 7.79 9.41
CA ILE A 164 -3.60 6.72 9.78
C ILE A 164 -4.33 5.38 9.82
N ILE A 165 -3.82 4.41 9.06
CA ILE A 165 -4.14 2.99 9.19
C ILE A 165 -2.84 2.29 9.50
N ALA A 166 -2.79 1.57 10.61
CA ALA A 166 -1.55 1.02 11.14
C ALA A 166 -1.63 -0.50 11.28
N GLY A 167 -0.50 -1.15 11.44
CA GLY A 167 -0.46 -2.55 11.84
C GLY A 167 0.95 -3.05 12.10
N GLY A 168 1.06 -4.15 12.82
CA GLY A 168 2.34 -4.79 13.11
C GLY A 168 2.38 -6.23 12.64
N ALA A 169 3.58 -6.71 12.34
CA ALA A 169 3.82 -8.12 12.01
C ALA A 169 3.90 -8.94 13.31
N ASP A 170 2.76 -9.11 13.99
CA ASP A 170 2.60 -9.81 15.28
C ASP A 170 3.39 -9.25 16.48
N LEU A 171 4.17 -8.18 16.28
CA LEU A 171 5.01 -7.56 17.30
C LEU A 171 4.44 -6.22 17.81
N TRP A 172 3.13 -5.99 17.74
CA TRP A 172 2.52 -4.69 18.08
C TRP A 172 2.89 -4.19 19.48
N THR A 173 2.77 -5.07 20.48
CA THR A 173 3.11 -4.77 21.88
C THR A 173 4.61 -4.57 22.07
N SER A 174 5.44 -5.42 21.45
CA SER A 174 6.91 -5.31 21.55
C SER A 174 7.41 -4.01 20.91
N ASN A 175 6.82 -3.59 19.80
CA ASN A 175 7.07 -2.30 19.16
C ASN A 175 6.48 -1.10 19.95
N GLN A 176 5.79 -1.35 21.06
CA GLN A 176 5.18 -0.35 21.94
C GLN A 176 4.21 0.60 21.22
N MET A 177 3.39 0.07 20.32
CA MET A 177 2.47 0.86 19.49
C MET A 177 1.15 1.24 20.20
N GLY A 178 1.08 1.19 21.54
CA GLY A 178 -0.12 1.49 22.35
C GLY A 178 -1.20 0.39 22.34
N ASP A 179 -2.23 0.51 23.18
CA ASP A 179 -3.40 -0.39 23.12
C ASP A 179 -4.48 0.17 22.19
N HIS A 180 -4.60 -0.47 21.03
CA HIS A 180 -5.61 -0.15 20.02
C HIS A 180 -6.49 -1.35 19.69
N SER A 181 -6.70 -2.26 20.64
CA SER A 181 -7.56 -3.44 20.49
C SER A 181 -9.00 -3.10 20.07
N HIS A 182 -9.51 -1.93 20.49
CA HIS A 182 -10.81 -1.39 20.09
C HIS A 182 -10.85 -0.84 18.66
N ARG A 183 -9.70 -0.67 17.99
CA ARG A 183 -9.58 -0.15 16.61
C ARG A 183 -9.17 -1.23 15.61
N ILE A 184 -9.26 -2.51 15.94
CA ILE A 184 -8.86 -3.60 15.03
C ILE A 184 -9.76 -3.61 13.79
N PHE A 185 -9.14 -3.64 12.63
CA PHE A 185 -9.79 -3.90 11.36
C PHE A 185 -9.87 -5.40 11.10
N ASP A 186 -11.08 -5.93 10.92
CA ASP A 186 -11.32 -7.33 10.58
C ASP A 186 -12.61 -7.51 9.76
N GLY A 187 -13.02 -8.76 9.54
CA GLY A 187 -14.20 -9.07 8.73
C GLY A 187 -15.51 -8.49 9.29
N SER A 188 -15.62 -8.31 10.62
CA SER A 188 -16.80 -7.78 11.31
C SER A 188 -16.67 -6.31 11.71
N ARG A 189 -15.45 -5.78 11.86
CA ARG A 189 -15.15 -4.37 12.19
C ARG A 189 -14.37 -3.71 11.06
N ARG A 190 -15.09 -3.11 10.11
CA ARG A 190 -14.51 -2.52 8.88
C ARG A 190 -14.06 -1.07 9.07
N GLU A 191 -14.53 -0.43 10.13
CA GLU A 191 -14.16 0.91 10.59
C GLU A 191 -12.83 0.95 11.36
N GLY A 192 -12.30 -0.23 11.70
CA GLY A 192 -11.01 -0.37 12.36
C GLY A 192 -9.86 0.26 11.57
N ARG A 193 -8.85 0.72 12.30
CA ARG A 193 -7.62 1.34 11.75
C ARG A 193 -6.35 0.60 12.13
N VAL A 194 -6.47 -0.56 12.77
CA VAL A 194 -5.33 -1.42 13.14
C VAL A 194 -5.45 -2.79 12.48
N ILE A 195 -4.54 -3.10 11.57
CA ILE A 195 -4.47 -4.36 10.84
C ILE A 195 -3.55 -5.32 11.59
N ARG A 196 -4.04 -6.54 11.85
CA ARG A 196 -3.22 -7.65 12.37
C ARG A 196 -2.63 -8.43 11.20
N TYR A 197 -1.41 -8.07 10.81
CA TYR A 197 -0.75 -8.72 9.66
C TYR A 197 -0.30 -10.16 9.96
N GLY A 198 -0.11 -10.51 11.23
CA GLY A 198 0.60 -11.73 11.64
C GLY A 198 2.09 -11.67 11.27
N ILE A 199 2.83 -12.77 11.42
CA ILE A 199 4.27 -12.85 11.11
C ILE A 199 4.46 -12.86 9.57
N ARG A 200 4.30 -11.69 8.93
CA ARG A 200 4.21 -11.53 7.48
C ARG A 200 4.75 -10.18 7.01
N GLU A 201 6.00 -9.87 7.34
CA GLU A 201 6.64 -8.57 7.10
C GLU A 201 6.62 -8.15 5.62
N HIS A 202 6.92 -9.07 4.71
CA HIS A 202 6.87 -8.80 3.27
C HIS A 202 5.45 -8.46 2.82
N ALA A 203 4.46 -9.26 3.22
CA ALA A 203 3.06 -8.99 2.86
C ALA A 203 2.55 -7.71 3.52
N MET A 204 2.96 -7.41 4.75
CA MET A 204 2.64 -6.17 5.46
C MET A 204 3.11 -4.95 4.67
N ALA A 205 4.36 -4.94 4.20
CA ALA A 205 4.88 -3.86 3.37
C ALA A 205 4.15 -3.76 2.03
N ALA A 206 3.92 -4.88 1.34
CA ALA A 206 3.21 -4.90 0.05
C ALA A 206 1.74 -4.45 0.16
N ILE A 207 1.01 -4.88 1.20
CA ILE A 207 -0.36 -4.44 1.49
C ILE A 207 -0.38 -2.94 1.81
N SER A 208 0.59 -2.46 2.59
CA SER A 208 0.71 -1.04 2.92
C SER A 208 0.97 -0.19 1.69
N ASN A 209 1.78 -0.66 0.74
CA ASN A 209 1.92 -0.01 -0.57
C ASN A 209 0.57 0.07 -1.31
N GLY A 210 -0.22 -1.01 -1.32
CA GLY A 210 -1.56 -1.01 -1.91
C GLY A 210 -2.51 0.00 -1.25
N LEU A 211 -2.47 0.12 0.08
CA LEU A 211 -3.24 1.11 0.83
C LEU A 211 -2.83 2.54 0.46
N ALA A 212 -1.52 2.82 0.38
CA ALA A 212 -0.99 4.11 -0.05
C ALA A 212 -1.36 4.40 -1.52
N ALA A 213 -1.35 3.41 -2.41
CA ALA A 213 -1.70 3.59 -3.81
C ALA A 213 -3.21 3.84 -4.01
N TYR A 214 -4.07 3.24 -3.18
CA TYR A 214 -5.52 3.36 -3.29
C TYR A 214 -6.01 4.79 -3.08
N SER A 215 -5.48 5.48 -2.06
CA SER A 215 -5.78 6.89 -1.83
C SER A 215 -4.58 7.58 -1.16
N PRO A 216 -3.60 8.08 -1.95
CA PRO A 216 -2.28 8.55 -1.49
C PRO A 216 -2.28 9.66 -0.43
N ASN A 217 -3.43 10.29 -0.21
CA ASN A 217 -3.60 11.38 0.75
C ASN A 217 -4.59 11.01 1.87
N ALA A 218 -5.60 10.17 1.60
CA ALA A 218 -6.64 9.83 2.58
C ALA A 218 -6.24 8.68 3.53
N ILE A 219 -5.27 7.86 3.13
CA ILE A 219 -4.74 6.75 3.91
C ILE A 219 -3.24 6.93 4.05
N ILE A 220 -2.76 6.92 5.30
CA ILE A 220 -1.35 6.94 5.66
C ILE A 220 -1.04 5.61 6.34
N PRO A 221 -0.50 4.63 5.60
CA PRO A 221 -0.15 3.33 6.15
C PRO A 221 1.04 3.45 7.11
N VAL A 222 0.92 2.85 8.29
CA VAL A 222 1.99 2.71 9.28
C VAL A 222 2.23 1.23 9.55
N THR A 223 3.46 0.75 9.37
CA THR A 223 3.81 -0.64 9.70
C THR A 223 4.74 -0.72 10.89
N ALA A 224 4.74 -1.82 11.64
CA ALA A 224 5.66 -2.04 12.75
C ALA A 224 6.21 -3.47 12.81
N THR A 225 7.53 -3.61 12.92
CA THR A 225 8.24 -4.86 13.28
C THR A 225 9.63 -4.51 13.81
N PHE A 226 10.41 -5.50 14.24
CA PHE A 226 11.81 -5.28 14.64
C PHE A 226 12.65 -4.90 13.42
N PHE A 227 13.67 -4.07 13.64
CA PHE A 227 14.50 -3.58 12.54
C PHE A 227 15.13 -4.73 11.77
N MET A 228 15.64 -5.74 12.48
CA MET A 228 16.19 -6.96 11.87
C MET A 228 15.21 -7.65 10.90
N PHE A 229 13.91 -7.65 11.20
CA PHE A 229 12.89 -8.31 10.37
C PHE A 229 12.40 -7.47 9.20
N TYR A 230 12.76 -6.18 9.14
CA TYR A 230 12.62 -5.44 7.90
C TYR A 230 13.51 -5.99 6.79
N LEU A 231 14.52 -6.82 7.08
CA LEU A 231 15.21 -7.59 6.05
C LEU A 231 14.24 -8.46 5.22
N TYR A 232 13.22 -9.07 5.86
CA TYR A 232 12.17 -9.83 5.17
C TYR A 232 11.23 -8.94 4.35
N ALA A 233 11.06 -7.68 4.73
CA ALA A 233 10.22 -6.71 4.05
C ALA A 233 10.93 -5.90 2.96
N ALA A 234 12.25 -6.03 2.81
CA ALA A 234 13.07 -5.15 1.98
C ALA A 234 12.57 -5.01 0.52
N PRO A 235 12.12 -6.08 -0.17
CA PRO A 235 11.56 -5.93 -1.51
C PRO A 235 10.27 -5.10 -1.53
N GLY A 236 9.39 -5.29 -0.54
CA GLY A 236 8.17 -4.51 -0.39
C GLY A 236 8.45 -3.02 -0.13
N VAL A 237 9.38 -2.73 0.78
CA VAL A 237 9.82 -1.35 1.07
C VAL A 237 10.43 -0.71 -0.18
N ARG A 238 11.29 -1.44 -0.91
CA ARG A 238 11.88 -0.97 -2.17
C ARG A 238 10.84 -0.64 -3.22
N MET A 239 9.80 -1.46 -3.37
CA MET A 239 8.71 -1.17 -4.32
C MET A 239 7.91 0.07 -3.90
N GLY A 240 7.72 0.29 -2.60
CA GLY A 240 7.10 1.52 -2.08
C GLY A 240 7.92 2.76 -2.43
N ALA A 241 9.22 2.73 -2.14
CA ALA A 241 10.17 3.80 -2.44
C ALA A 241 10.24 4.12 -3.95
N LEU A 242 10.38 3.07 -4.78
CA LEU A 242 10.42 3.19 -6.24
C LEU A 242 9.13 3.80 -6.80
N SER A 243 7.98 3.43 -6.22
CA SER A 243 6.66 3.88 -6.66
C SER A 243 6.25 5.23 -6.04
N SER A 244 7.13 5.86 -5.26
CA SER A 244 6.84 7.11 -4.54
C SER A 244 5.62 7.02 -3.62
N LEU A 245 5.38 5.84 -3.01
CA LEU A 245 4.25 5.58 -2.14
C LEU A 245 4.55 5.95 -0.69
N LYS A 246 3.67 6.75 -0.07
CA LYS A 246 3.83 7.22 1.31
C LYS A 246 3.47 6.12 2.30
N VAL A 247 4.45 5.33 2.72
CA VAL A 247 4.30 4.33 3.79
C VAL A 247 5.31 4.63 4.89
N ILE A 248 4.80 4.79 6.11
CA ILE A 248 5.64 4.94 7.29
C ILE A 248 5.93 3.54 7.83
N HIS A 249 7.20 3.16 7.89
CA HIS A 249 7.60 1.95 8.58
C HIS A 249 8.24 2.32 9.92
N VAL A 250 7.84 1.64 10.98
CA VAL A 250 8.35 1.76 12.36
C VAL A 250 9.18 0.51 12.64
N ALA A 251 10.47 0.70 12.90
CA ALA A 251 11.46 -0.32 13.17
C ALA A 251 12.04 -0.04 14.54
N THR A 252 11.79 -0.95 15.46
CA THR A 252 12.31 -0.89 16.82
C THR A 252 13.40 -1.97 16.99
N HIS A 253 14.05 -2.07 18.15
CA HIS A 253 15.06 -3.12 18.41
C HIS A 253 16.20 -3.02 17.37
N ASP A 254 16.81 -1.83 17.32
CA ASP A 254 17.56 -1.32 16.17
C ASP A 254 19.06 -1.62 16.19
N SER A 255 19.54 -2.36 17.20
CA SER A 255 20.98 -2.53 17.44
C SER A 255 21.28 -3.69 18.37
N ILE A 256 22.57 -3.85 18.72
CA ILE A 256 23.05 -4.79 19.74
C ILE A 256 22.42 -4.59 21.13
N GLY A 257 21.83 -3.41 21.39
CA GLY A 257 21.07 -3.13 22.62
C GLY A 257 19.87 -4.06 22.84
N GLU A 258 19.49 -4.82 21.81
CA GLU A 258 18.53 -5.92 21.93
C GLU A 258 18.95 -7.02 22.93
N GLY A 259 20.25 -7.23 23.13
CA GLY A 259 20.76 -8.11 24.18
C GLY A 259 20.46 -9.60 23.94
N GLN A 260 19.62 -10.18 24.79
CA GLN A 260 19.49 -11.64 25.00
C GLN A 260 19.02 -12.44 23.78
N ASN A 261 18.35 -11.81 22.82
CA ASN A 261 17.91 -12.48 21.58
C ASN A 261 19.08 -12.74 20.61
N GLY A 262 20.25 -12.16 20.88
CA GLY A 262 21.51 -12.50 20.22
C GLY A 262 21.60 -12.03 18.76
N PRO A 263 22.62 -12.51 18.02
CA PRO A 263 22.97 -11.97 16.71
C PRO A 263 21.91 -12.16 15.63
N THR A 264 20.93 -13.05 15.85
CA THR A 264 19.81 -13.25 14.90
C THR A 264 18.77 -12.12 14.96
N HIS A 265 18.79 -11.29 16.00
CA HIS A 265 17.86 -10.17 16.22
C HIS A 265 18.54 -8.81 16.26
N GLN A 266 19.87 -8.78 16.19
CA GLN A 266 20.68 -7.57 16.30
C GLN A 266 21.09 -7.11 14.89
N PRO A 267 20.44 -6.06 14.34
CA PRO A 267 20.78 -5.56 13.01
C PRO A 267 22.18 -4.90 13.02
N VAL A 268 22.98 -5.21 12.01
CA VAL A 268 24.33 -4.64 11.83
C VAL A 268 24.42 -3.85 10.53
N GLU A 269 23.91 -4.41 9.43
CA GLU A 269 24.07 -3.90 8.06
C GLU A 269 22.82 -3.23 7.48
N LEU A 270 21.67 -3.35 8.16
CA LEU A 270 20.38 -2.91 7.63
C LEU A 270 20.28 -1.39 7.46
N ASP A 271 20.96 -0.61 8.30
CA ASP A 271 20.98 0.86 8.16
C ASP A 271 21.63 1.28 6.83
N SER A 272 22.70 0.59 6.44
CA SER A 272 23.39 0.80 5.17
C SER A 272 22.53 0.36 3.98
N LEU A 273 21.83 -0.78 4.09
CA LEU A 273 20.86 -1.24 3.09
C LEU A 273 19.79 -0.18 2.81
N TYR A 274 19.19 0.37 3.86
CA TYR A 274 18.11 1.34 3.73
C TYR A 274 18.59 2.75 3.35
N ARG A 275 19.74 3.21 3.85
CA ARG A 275 20.33 4.49 3.42
C ARG A 275 20.75 4.47 1.95
N ALA A 276 21.18 3.32 1.42
CA ALA A 276 21.54 3.18 0.01
C ALA A 276 20.33 3.09 -0.92
N MET A 277 19.11 2.95 -0.39
CA MET A 277 17.90 2.81 -1.19
C MET A 277 17.42 4.19 -1.69
N PRO A 278 17.32 4.41 -3.01
CA PRO A 278 16.84 5.68 -3.55
C PRO A 278 15.39 5.99 -3.12
N ASN A 279 15.08 7.29 -3.02
CA ASN A 279 13.77 7.81 -2.63
C ASN A 279 13.27 7.29 -1.27
N LEU A 280 14.20 6.99 -0.37
CA LEU A 280 13.90 6.45 0.94
C LEU A 280 14.53 7.33 2.02
N LEU A 281 13.70 7.95 2.85
CA LEU A 281 14.20 8.75 3.97
C LEU A 281 14.51 7.86 5.18
N TYR A 282 15.78 7.49 5.40
CA TYR A 282 16.16 6.77 6.61
C TYR A 282 16.52 7.75 7.74
N ILE A 283 15.82 7.67 8.87
CA ILE A 283 16.11 8.46 10.08
C ILE A 283 16.17 7.54 11.30
N ARG A 284 17.18 7.71 12.15
CA ARG A 284 17.33 7.03 13.43
C ARG A 284 17.37 8.12 14.52
N PRO A 285 16.23 8.42 15.17
CA PRO A 285 16.22 9.51 16.14
C PRO A 285 17.13 9.20 17.34
N ALA A 286 17.53 10.23 18.08
CA ALA A 286 18.29 10.09 19.33
C ALA A 286 17.39 10.19 20.58
N ASP A 287 16.33 11.01 20.52
CA ASP A 287 15.45 11.31 21.65
C ASP A 287 13.98 11.54 21.23
N GLY A 288 13.14 12.00 22.16
CA GLY A 288 11.73 12.29 21.91
C GLY A 288 11.48 13.52 21.03
N GLU A 289 12.33 14.53 21.12
CA GLU A 289 12.21 15.76 20.32
C GLU A 289 12.48 15.46 18.85
N GLU A 290 13.51 14.66 18.56
CA GLU A 290 13.77 14.20 17.19
C GLU A 290 12.60 13.35 16.65
N ILE A 291 11.92 12.55 17.50
CA ILE A 291 10.71 11.83 17.06
C ILE A 291 9.61 12.83 16.65
N ILE A 292 9.37 13.90 17.42
CA ILE A 292 8.39 14.94 17.06
C ILE A 292 8.75 15.59 15.73
N GLU A 293 10.00 16.03 15.58
CA GLU A 293 10.47 16.70 14.36
C GLU A 293 10.28 15.83 13.11
N ILE A 294 10.54 14.53 13.22
CA ILE A 294 10.30 13.58 12.13
C ILE A 294 8.80 13.50 11.77
N ARG A 295 7.90 13.53 12.75
CA ARG A 295 6.45 13.55 12.49
C ARG A 295 6.04 14.86 11.81
N LEU A 296 6.56 16.01 12.26
CA LEU A 296 6.30 17.31 11.64
C LEU A 296 6.78 17.35 10.18
N LYS A 297 7.99 16.84 9.92
CA LYS A 297 8.50 16.67 8.55
C LYS A 297 7.61 15.76 7.71
N SER A 298 7.10 14.68 8.29
CA SER A 298 6.15 13.77 7.61
C SER A 298 4.85 14.50 7.22
N GLN A 299 4.28 15.32 8.11
CA GLN A 299 3.12 16.18 7.78
C GLN A 299 3.44 17.08 6.59
N TYR A 300 4.59 17.77 6.62
CA TYR A 300 4.99 18.64 5.53
C TYR A 300 5.08 17.86 4.21
N GLN A 301 5.68 16.67 4.20
CA GLN A 301 5.77 15.82 3.00
C GLN A 301 4.39 15.33 2.52
N ILE A 302 3.47 15.01 3.44
CA ILE A 302 2.09 14.64 3.11
C ILE A 302 1.39 15.80 2.38
N GLN A 303 1.52 17.02 2.89
CA GLN A 303 0.85 18.22 2.37
C GLN A 303 1.54 18.81 1.12
N ALA A 304 2.88 18.78 1.08
CA ALA A 304 3.71 19.33 -0.01
C ALA A 304 3.69 18.45 -1.27
N ALA A 305 3.23 17.21 -1.17
CA ALA A 305 3.04 16.32 -2.32
C ALA A 305 2.09 16.87 -3.40
N ARG A 306 1.32 17.94 -3.10
CA ARG A 306 0.59 18.71 -4.12
C ARG A 306 1.52 19.44 -5.12
N LYS A 307 2.78 19.68 -4.76
CA LYS A 307 3.74 20.49 -5.53
C LYS A 307 4.98 19.70 -5.98
N TYR A 308 5.42 18.68 -5.23
CA TYR A 308 6.58 17.84 -5.58
C TYR A 308 6.38 16.37 -5.16
N PRO A 309 6.11 15.43 -6.10
CA PRO A 309 5.69 14.06 -5.78
C PRO A 309 6.83 13.07 -5.43
N LYS A 310 8.00 13.52 -4.94
CA LYS A 310 9.24 12.71 -5.01
C LYS A 310 9.79 12.12 -3.71
N GLU A 311 9.14 12.24 -2.56
CA GLU A 311 9.72 11.73 -1.30
C GLU A 311 8.78 10.80 -0.55
N VAL A 312 9.17 9.52 -0.48
CA VAL A 312 8.58 8.54 0.43
C VAL A 312 9.23 8.69 1.79
N THR A 313 8.41 9.04 2.77
CA THR A 313 8.84 9.15 4.16
C THR A 313 8.86 7.78 4.81
N LEU A 314 10.05 7.26 5.01
CA LEU A 314 10.30 6.36 6.12
C LEU A 314 10.57 7.21 7.36
N SER A 315 9.87 6.92 8.46
CA SER A 315 10.12 7.58 9.75
C SER A 315 10.25 6.49 10.80
N TRP A 316 11.47 6.22 11.22
CA TRP A 316 11.76 5.20 12.22
C TRP A 316 11.93 5.81 13.60
N THR A 317 11.74 5.00 14.63
CA THR A 317 11.88 5.39 16.03
C THR A 317 12.68 4.35 16.81
N THR A 318 13.97 4.69 16.98
CA THR A 318 14.75 4.78 18.25
C THR A 318 14.99 3.56 19.16
N PRO A 319 16.12 3.56 19.90
CA PRO A 319 16.86 2.36 20.30
C PRO A 319 16.22 1.58 21.45
N SER A 320 16.56 0.28 21.49
CA SER A 320 16.35 -0.59 22.65
C SER A 320 17.21 -0.13 23.82
N GLN A 321 16.67 0.83 24.58
CA GLN A 321 17.15 1.32 25.89
C GLN A 321 18.43 2.18 25.90
N SER A 322 18.41 3.15 26.83
CA SER A 322 19.58 3.64 27.57
C SER A 322 19.96 2.64 28.66
#